data_AF-A0A815FF96-F1
#
_entry.id   AF-A0A815FF96-F1
#
_cell.length_a   1.000
_cell.length_b   1.000
_cell.length_c   1.000
_cell.angle_alpha   90.00
_cell.angle_beta   90.00
_cell.angle_gamma   90.00
#
_symmetry.space_group_name_H-M   'P 1'
#
loop_
_entity.id
_entity.type
_entity.pdbx_description
1 polymer ?
#
loop_
_entity_poly.entity_id
_entity_poly.type
_entity_poly.pdbx_seq_one_letter_code
_entity_poly.pdbx_strand_id
1 'polypeptide(L)'
;MLPIRAGSDALHFEVMTDSQQQDYLDSKDIGEIKGAKLTDAGILKPVAMWTSDSGIDTFDLGQNIAGWCRLRFQGPRGFGVYISYDEVLTQPVVSTNHSTRNIYTENLRDATASNTYILRGDSVSEIYESTFTIHGFRYLSIFGPPNELTLDDVECPFLMVNYLIFLPVGNNPSKPNWRSNYPSDPNWGSAMPTITWQVYRHYSDVQTLKDYYDHIVAYVKYLHGIYNATGLANFTVRFGDWIPPPPEPMTNGSLIGSFGFLRDVNLLINMSQNFYADGMQAAQVLALALPDVIPANVRGAVINQLITDINQKGNHMTTGIVSTAQIYPILSDNGHHDLALELISSTTYPSYGYMFNNPYENATTTWELWNTPLTGPAMNSHNQAMYGSVGAWFYSHLAGIDLSSNMITIRPRMASESKKHIMSKLDCQLSTLYGLVHVSYTRDERDTISNSILLRVTIPPNAQARVIFEPLFVGGQYKTLIEGNKVIWSSDFDTMNV
;
A
#
# COMPACT_ATOMS: atom_id res chain seq x y z
N MET A 1 5.80 28.20 -49.85
CA MET A 1 5.87 26.83 -50.41
C MET A 1 7.31 26.39 -50.39
N LEU A 2 7.71 25.65 -49.35
CA LEU A 2 9.00 25.00 -49.19
C LEU A 2 8.71 23.55 -48.75
N PRO A 3 9.36 22.54 -49.35
CA PRO A 3 8.93 21.15 -49.25
C PRO A 3 9.49 20.48 -47.99
N ILE A 4 8.61 19.82 -47.23
CA ILE A 4 9.02 18.87 -46.21
C ILE A 4 9.21 17.51 -46.91
N ARG A 5 10.43 17.00 -46.89
CA ARG A 5 10.76 15.63 -47.30
C ARG A 5 10.12 14.65 -46.31
N ALA A 6 9.23 13.80 -46.79
CA ALA A 6 8.76 12.64 -46.06
C ALA A 6 9.92 11.64 -45.92
N GLY A 7 10.32 11.37 -44.68
CA GLY A 7 11.09 10.18 -44.35
C GLY A 7 10.22 8.95 -44.56
N SER A 8 10.83 7.90 -45.11
CA SER A 8 10.22 6.60 -45.40
C SER A 8 9.72 5.93 -44.13
N ASP A 9 8.41 5.95 -43.89
CA ASP A 9 7.65 4.96 -43.12
C ASP A 9 6.18 5.10 -43.53
N ALA A 10 5.81 4.50 -44.66
CA ALA A 10 4.42 4.40 -45.08
C ALA A 10 3.74 3.25 -44.31
N LEU A 11 2.75 3.56 -43.47
CA LEU A 11 1.87 2.55 -42.89
C LEU A 11 0.99 1.96 -43.99
N HIS A 12 1.29 0.74 -44.41
CA HIS A 12 0.39 -0.10 -45.20
C HIS A 12 -0.66 -0.71 -44.27
N PHE A 13 -1.94 -0.45 -44.54
CA PHE A 13 -3.05 -1.15 -43.90
C PHE A 13 -3.45 -2.33 -44.78
N GLU A 14 -3.22 -3.54 -44.29
CA GLU A 14 -3.79 -4.77 -44.85
C GLU A 14 -4.94 -5.21 -43.93
N VAL A 15 -6.17 -5.26 -44.47
CA VAL A 15 -7.33 -5.78 -43.74
C VAL A 15 -7.34 -7.29 -43.91
N MET A 16 -6.94 -8.00 -42.87
CA MET A 16 -7.02 -9.47 -42.82
C MET A 16 -8.41 -9.91 -42.40
N THR A 17 -8.92 -10.96 -43.05
CA THR A 17 -10.11 -11.70 -42.60
C THR A 17 -9.77 -12.56 -41.37
N ASP A 18 -10.77 -12.97 -40.58
CA ASP A 18 -10.57 -13.82 -39.38
C ASP A 18 -9.71 -15.07 -39.67
N SER A 19 -9.85 -15.66 -40.87
CA SER A 19 -9.03 -16.81 -41.29
C SER A 19 -7.55 -16.45 -41.47
N GLN A 20 -7.26 -15.27 -42.02
CA GLN A 20 -5.89 -14.80 -42.25
C GLN A 20 -5.23 -14.34 -40.95
N GLN A 21 -6.02 -13.85 -39.98
CA GLN A 21 -5.53 -13.51 -38.64
C GLN A 21 -5.12 -14.77 -37.87
N GLN A 22 -5.87 -15.87 -38.01
CA GLN A 22 -5.51 -17.15 -37.40
C GLN A 22 -4.25 -17.74 -38.04
N ASP A 23 -4.13 -17.73 -39.37
CA ASP A 23 -2.91 -18.18 -40.08
C ASP A 23 -1.68 -17.30 -39.74
N TYR A 24 -1.87 -16.00 -39.47
CA TYR A 24 -0.79 -15.10 -39.02
C TYR A 24 -0.33 -15.43 -37.59
N LEU A 25 -1.28 -15.75 -36.70
CA LEU A 25 -0.99 -16.15 -35.32
C LEU A 25 -0.35 -17.55 -35.26
N ASP A 26 -0.73 -18.46 -36.15
CA ASP A 26 -0.19 -19.81 -36.22
C ASP A 26 1.20 -19.84 -36.92
N SER A 27 1.48 -18.91 -37.83
CA SER A 27 2.78 -18.80 -38.54
C SER A 27 3.86 -18.06 -37.77
N LYS A 28 3.48 -17.28 -36.76
CA LYS A 28 4.41 -16.76 -35.75
C LYS A 28 4.37 -17.74 -34.60
N ASP A 29 5.47 -18.42 -34.32
CA ASP A 29 5.65 -19.22 -33.11
C ASP A 29 5.72 -18.28 -31.88
N ILE A 30 4.65 -17.51 -31.65
CA ILE A 30 4.40 -16.76 -30.43
C ILE A 30 3.94 -17.83 -29.45
N GLY A 31 4.91 -18.56 -28.90
CA GLY A 31 4.63 -19.64 -27.95
C GLY A 31 3.56 -19.20 -26.95
N GLU A 32 2.64 -20.11 -26.60
CA GLU A 32 1.52 -19.89 -25.67
C GLU A 32 1.75 -18.67 -24.78
N ILE A 33 0.89 -17.65 -24.88
CA ILE A 33 0.89 -16.57 -23.89
C ILE A 33 0.58 -17.23 -22.54
N LYS A 34 1.62 -17.61 -21.80
CA LYS A 34 1.54 -18.15 -20.45
C LYS A 34 1.29 -16.96 -19.52
N GLY A 35 0.03 -16.55 -19.47
CA GLY A 35 -0.48 -15.47 -18.64
C GLY A 35 -2.01 -15.50 -18.61
N ALA A 36 -2.62 -14.99 -17.54
CA ALA A 36 -4.08 -14.89 -17.47
C ALA A 36 -4.60 -14.00 -18.60
N LYS A 37 -5.59 -14.47 -19.35
CA LYS A 37 -6.31 -13.63 -20.33
C LYS A 37 -7.06 -12.53 -19.59
N LEU A 38 -7.07 -11.32 -20.14
CA LEU A 38 -8.01 -10.29 -19.73
C LEU A 38 -9.42 -10.76 -20.15
N THR A 39 -10.24 -11.08 -19.15
CA THR A 39 -11.66 -11.41 -19.33
C THR A 39 -12.49 -10.47 -18.47
N ASP A 40 -13.75 -10.28 -18.85
CA ASP A 40 -14.71 -9.64 -17.96
C ASP A 40 -14.87 -10.48 -16.69
N ALA A 41 -14.70 -9.84 -15.53
CA ALA A 41 -14.84 -10.48 -14.22
C ALA A 41 -16.31 -10.49 -13.76
N GLY A 42 -17.15 -9.70 -14.41
CA GLY A 42 -18.58 -9.56 -14.15
C GLY A 42 -19.14 -8.30 -14.82
N ILE A 43 -20.43 -8.06 -14.60
CA ILE A 43 -21.17 -6.89 -15.11
C ILE A 43 -21.76 -6.14 -13.92
N LEU A 44 -21.57 -4.82 -13.86
CA LEU A 44 -22.28 -3.93 -12.94
C LEU A 44 -23.35 -3.13 -13.69
N LYS A 45 -24.49 -2.94 -13.03
CA LYS A 45 -25.53 -1.99 -13.47
C LYS A 45 -25.50 -0.75 -12.58
N PRO A 46 -25.84 0.44 -13.09
CA PRO A 46 -25.92 1.63 -12.26
C PRO A 46 -26.98 1.51 -11.17
N VAL A 47 -26.66 2.06 -10.00
CA VAL A 47 -27.55 2.08 -8.83
C VAL A 47 -28.36 3.36 -8.74
N ALA A 48 -27.93 4.42 -9.43
CA ALA A 48 -28.62 5.70 -9.49
C ALA A 48 -28.34 6.44 -10.81
N MET A 49 -29.26 7.34 -11.17
CA MET A 49 -29.17 8.21 -12.34
C MET A 49 -29.79 9.56 -12.02
N TRP A 50 -29.22 10.63 -12.57
CA TRP A 50 -29.83 11.97 -12.59
C TRP A 50 -29.45 12.73 -13.86
N THR A 51 -30.29 13.68 -14.24
CA THR A 51 -30.04 14.59 -15.36
C THR A 51 -29.75 15.99 -14.82
N SER A 52 -28.66 16.61 -15.27
CA SER A 52 -28.33 18.00 -14.91
C SER A 52 -29.25 18.99 -15.63
N ASP A 53 -29.28 20.24 -15.16
CA ASP A 53 -29.98 21.35 -15.85
C ASP A 53 -29.46 21.60 -17.28
N SER A 54 -28.23 21.16 -17.57
CA SER A 54 -27.61 21.21 -18.90
C SER A 54 -27.95 20.01 -19.80
N GLY A 55 -28.83 19.10 -19.37
CA GLY A 55 -29.26 17.93 -20.14
C GLY A 55 -28.20 16.83 -20.23
N ILE A 56 -27.37 16.69 -19.20
CA ILE A 56 -26.36 15.63 -19.10
C ILE A 56 -26.92 14.55 -18.18
N ASP A 57 -27.08 13.34 -18.71
CA ASP A 57 -27.47 12.16 -17.93
C ASP A 57 -26.23 11.57 -17.28
N THR A 58 -26.23 11.45 -15.95
CA THR A 58 -25.13 10.85 -15.19
C THR A 58 -25.61 9.63 -14.43
N PHE A 59 -24.85 8.53 -14.56
CA PHE A 59 -25.09 7.25 -13.94
C PHE A 59 -24.03 6.98 -12.86
N ASP A 60 -24.45 6.55 -11.68
CA ASP A 60 -23.57 6.08 -10.60
C ASP A 60 -23.60 4.56 -10.55
N LEU A 61 -22.45 3.90 -10.77
CA LEU A 61 -22.31 2.45 -10.62
C LEU A 61 -22.34 1.98 -9.17
N GLY A 62 -22.19 2.88 -8.20
CA GLY A 62 -22.05 2.56 -6.78
C GLY A 62 -20.70 1.95 -6.42
N GLN A 63 -19.83 1.70 -7.40
CA GLN A 63 -18.50 1.11 -7.27
C GLN A 63 -17.57 1.71 -8.33
N ASN A 64 -16.39 2.15 -7.93
CA ASN A 64 -15.32 2.53 -8.85
C ASN A 64 -14.66 1.26 -9.42
N ILE A 65 -14.67 1.11 -10.74
CA ILE A 65 -14.20 -0.07 -11.47
C ILE A 65 -13.19 0.31 -12.56
N ALA A 66 -12.40 -0.67 -13.02
CA ALA A 66 -11.71 -0.58 -14.30
C ALA A 66 -12.48 -1.40 -15.33
N GLY A 67 -12.95 -0.79 -16.41
CA GLY A 67 -13.80 -1.48 -17.39
C GLY A 67 -14.28 -0.60 -18.54
N TRP A 68 -15.42 -0.94 -19.11
CA TRP A 68 -16.12 -0.17 -20.12
C TRP A 68 -17.64 -0.34 -19.93
N CYS A 69 -18.46 0.28 -20.79
CA CYS A 69 -19.91 0.07 -20.75
C CYS A 69 -20.47 -0.34 -22.11
N ARG A 70 -21.51 -1.17 -22.03
CA ARG A 70 -22.51 -1.47 -23.06
C ARG A 70 -23.67 -0.50 -22.86
N LEU A 71 -23.97 0.28 -23.88
CA LEU A 71 -24.95 1.36 -23.84
C LEU A 71 -25.99 1.15 -24.93
N ARG A 72 -27.27 1.23 -24.54
CA ARG A 72 -28.40 1.13 -25.46
C ARG A 72 -28.90 2.52 -25.83
N PHE A 73 -28.97 2.81 -27.13
CA PHE A 73 -29.45 4.08 -27.65
C PHE A 73 -30.54 3.89 -28.71
N GLN A 74 -31.43 4.88 -28.83
CA GLN A 74 -32.38 5.01 -29.92
C GLN A 74 -32.39 6.45 -30.42
N GLY A 75 -32.29 6.65 -31.74
CA GLY A 75 -32.24 7.99 -32.29
C GLY A 75 -32.00 8.02 -33.79
N PRO A 76 -31.96 9.23 -34.40
CA PRO A 76 -31.78 9.36 -35.84
C PRO A 76 -30.35 9.03 -36.28
N ARG A 77 -30.22 8.51 -37.50
CA ARG A 77 -28.92 8.23 -38.13
C ARG A 77 -28.02 9.47 -38.13
N GLY A 78 -26.76 9.30 -37.76
CA GLY A 78 -25.77 10.37 -37.74
C GLY A 78 -25.76 11.21 -36.47
N PHE A 79 -26.67 10.95 -35.52
CA PHE A 79 -26.63 11.60 -34.21
C PHE A 79 -25.38 11.14 -33.45
N GLY A 80 -24.57 12.10 -32.97
CA GLY A 80 -23.37 11.82 -32.19
C GLY A 80 -23.67 11.84 -30.70
N VAL A 81 -23.31 10.77 -30.00
CA VAL A 81 -23.41 10.63 -28.55
C VAL A 81 -22.02 10.72 -27.96
N TYR A 82 -21.80 11.67 -27.05
CA TYR A 82 -20.56 11.84 -26.33
C TYR A 82 -20.69 11.27 -24.91
N ILE A 83 -19.75 10.41 -24.55
CA ILE A 83 -19.76 9.60 -23.33
C ILE A 83 -18.48 9.91 -22.56
N SER A 84 -18.58 10.29 -21.29
CA SER A 84 -17.44 10.56 -20.42
C SER A 84 -17.45 9.65 -19.21
N TYR A 85 -16.26 9.21 -18.79
CA TYR A 85 -16.06 8.31 -17.66
C TYR A 85 -15.28 9.04 -16.55
N ASP A 86 -15.66 8.86 -15.29
CA ASP A 86 -15.03 9.56 -14.16
C ASP A 86 -15.00 8.74 -12.87
N GLU A 87 -13.97 8.95 -12.05
CA GLU A 87 -13.84 8.35 -10.71
C GLU A 87 -14.70 9.08 -9.68
N VAL A 88 -14.89 10.40 -9.83
CA VAL A 88 -15.47 11.28 -8.82
C VAL A 88 -16.33 12.39 -9.40
N LEU A 89 -17.14 13.01 -8.54
CA LEU A 89 -17.95 14.18 -8.90
C LEU A 89 -17.36 15.45 -8.28
N THR A 90 -17.65 16.59 -8.90
CA THR A 90 -17.32 17.92 -8.36
C THR A 90 -17.91 18.09 -6.96
N GLN A 91 -17.21 18.83 -6.09
CA GLN A 91 -17.76 19.18 -4.79
C GLN A 91 -19.10 19.93 -4.93
N PRO A 92 -20.06 19.70 -4.01
CA PRO A 92 -21.32 20.44 -4.03
C PRO A 92 -21.05 21.93 -3.83
N VAL A 93 -21.46 22.75 -4.81
CA VAL A 93 -21.45 24.21 -4.65
C VAL A 93 -22.61 24.56 -3.71
N VAL A 94 -22.31 25.21 -2.58
CA VAL A 94 -23.30 25.57 -1.53
C VAL A 94 -24.27 26.67 -1.99
N SER A 95 -24.39 26.96 -3.29
CA SER A 95 -25.35 27.92 -3.80
C SER A 95 -26.32 27.27 -4.79
N THR A 96 -27.59 27.30 -4.39
CA THR A 96 -28.82 27.01 -5.13
C THR A 96 -29.36 25.58 -5.08
N ASN A 97 -30.69 25.52 -4.98
CA ASN A 97 -31.53 24.38 -4.61
C ASN A 97 -31.63 23.26 -5.66
N HIS A 98 -30.58 22.99 -6.45
CA HIS A 98 -30.52 21.83 -7.33
C HIS A 98 -29.15 21.17 -7.19
N SER A 99 -29.07 20.19 -6.29
CA SER A 99 -27.87 19.43 -5.93
C SER A 99 -27.47 18.41 -7.01
N THR A 100 -27.26 18.86 -8.25
CA THR A 100 -26.66 18.01 -9.29
C THR A 100 -25.15 18.27 -9.31
N ARG A 101 -24.37 17.27 -8.87
CA ARG A 101 -22.91 17.32 -8.97
C ARG A 101 -22.50 16.96 -10.40
N ASN A 102 -21.52 17.66 -10.94
CA ASN A 102 -20.96 17.40 -12.28
C ASN A 102 -19.78 16.42 -12.18
N ILE A 103 -19.35 15.88 -13.32
CA ILE A 103 -18.11 15.08 -13.40
C ILE A 103 -16.87 15.93 -13.10
N TYR A 104 -15.83 15.31 -12.53
CA TYR A 104 -14.57 15.94 -12.19
C TYR A 104 -13.39 15.22 -12.86
N THR A 105 -13.05 15.62 -14.08
CA THR A 105 -12.04 14.90 -14.89
C THR A 105 -10.62 15.41 -14.69
N GLU A 106 -10.38 16.41 -13.83
CA GLU A 106 -9.05 17.04 -13.77
C GLU A 106 -7.97 16.09 -13.23
N ASN A 107 -8.33 15.17 -12.33
CA ASN A 107 -7.43 14.13 -11.82
C ASN A 107 -6.98 13.12 -12.92
N LEU A 108 -7.71 13.05 -14.03
CA LEU A 108 -7.38 12.17 -15.16
C LEU A 108 -6.23 12.73 -16.03
N ARG A 109 -5.87 14.02 -15.84
CA ARG A 109 -4.77 14.71 -16.53
C ARG A 109 -4.94 14.63 -18.06
N ASP A 110 -3.96 14.06 -18.77
CA ASP A 110 -3.97 13.97 -20.23
C ASP A 110 -4.91 12.87 -20.75
N ALA A 111 -5.45 12.01 -19.89
CA ALA A 111 -6.41 10.99 -20.29
C ALA A 111 -7.80 11.62 -20.48
N THR A 112 -8.26 11.69 -21.74
CA THR A 112 -9.58 12.26 -22.05
C THR A 112 -10.74 11.42 -21.48
N ALA A 113 -10.53 10.10 -21.33
CA ALA A 113 -11.50 9.15 -20.76
C ALA A 113 -12.93 9.31 -21.31
N SER A 114 -13.04 9.45 -22.64
CA SER A 114 -14.33 9.63 -23.30
C SER A 114 -14.40 8.88 -24.62
N ASN A 115 -15.64 8.55 -25.00
CA ASN A 115 -15.97 7.85 -26.23
C ASN A 115 -17.03 8.63 -26.99
N THR A 116 -16.97 8.57 -28.32
CA THR A 116 -18.01 9.13 -29.20
C THR A 116 -18.60 8.03 -30.04
N TYR A 117 -19.92 7.88 -29.99
CA TYR A 117 -20.68 6.96 -30.84
C TYR A 117 -21.57 7.72 -31.83
N ILE A 118 -21.61 7.29 -33.08
CA ILE A 118 -22.48 7.88 -34.11
C ILE A 118 -23.55 6.84 -34.47
N LEU A 119 -24.82 7.18 -34.24
CA LEU A 119 -25.94 6.26 -34.45
C LEU A 119 -26.11 5.88 -35.91
N ARG A 120 -26.47 4.62 -36.17
CA ARG A 120 -26.85 4.12 -37.50
C ARG A 120 -28.29 4.48 -37.86
N GLY A 121 -29.13 4.77 -36.87
CA GLY A 121 -30.56 5.07 -36.99
C GLY A 121 -31.46 3.84 -36.95
N ASP A 122 -31.10 2.80 -36.17
CA ASP A 122 -31.91 1.58 -36.09
C ASP A 122 -33.28 1.86 -35.43
N SER A 123 -34.35 1.32 -36.03
CA SER A 123 -35.74 1.63 -35.62
C SER A 123 -36.14 1.20 -34.21
N VAL A 124 -35.39 0.28 -33.59
CA VAL A 124 -35.68 -0.27 -32.25
C VAL A 124 -34.69 0.25 -31.23
N SER A 125 -33.43 -0.18 -31.30
CA SER A 125 -32.34 0.28 -30.44
C SER A 125 -31.00 -0.23 -30.96
N GLU A 126 -29.92 0.50 -30.71
CA GLU A 126 -28.54 0.12 -31.00
C GLU A 126 -27.79 -0.12 -29.70
N ILE A 127 -26.88 -1.10 -29.69
CA ILE A 127 -25.97 -1.33 -28.57
C ILE A 127 -24.58 -0.86 -29.00
N TYR A 128 -24.02 0.06 -28.24
CA TYR A 128 -22.64 0.49 -28.33
C TYR A 128 -21.82 -0.18 -27.22
N GLU A 129 -20.67 -0.73 -27.58
CA GLU A 129 -19.68 -1.27 -26.63
C GLU A 129 -18.28 -0.91 -27.14
N SER A 130 -17.41 -0.46 -26.24
CA SER A 130 -16.01 -0.21 -26.56
C SER A 130 -15.21 -1.51 -26.60
N THR A 131 -14.33 -1.67 -27.60
CA THR A 131 -13.51 -2.89 -27.77
C THR A 131 -12.02 -2.67 -27.55
N PHE A 132 -11.52 -1.43 -27.64
CA PHE A 132 -10.08 -1.12 -27.64
C PHE A 132 -9.67 -0.05 -26.62
N THR A 133 -10.56 0.30 -25.69
CA THR A 133 -10.23 1.19 -24.56
C THR A 133 -10.88 0.72 -23.28
N ILE A 134 -10.23 1.04 -22.16
CA ILE A 134 -10.65 0.74 -20.79
C ILE A 134 -10.55 2.03 -19.98
N HIS A 135 -11.49 2.24 -19.07
CA HIS A 135 -11.55 3.41 -18.20
C HIS A 135 -11.58 2.98 -16.74
N GLY A 136 -10.98 3.78 -15.84
CA GLY A 136 -11.22 3.70 -14.40
C GLY A 136 -12.33 4.68 -14.05
N PHE A 137 -13.48 4.19 -13.56
CA PHE A 137 -14.64 5.04 -13.31
C PHE A 137 -15.65 4.42 -12.34
N ARG A 138 -16.36 5.30 -11.66
CA ARG A 138 -17.62 5.01 -10.97
C ARG A 138 -18.80 5.67 -11.68
N TYR A 139 -18.57 6.83 -12.28
CA TYR A 139 -19.59 7.63 -12.94
C TYR A 139 -19.43 7.59 -14.45
N LEU A 140 -20.57 7.57 -15.12
CA LEU A 140 -20.68 7.66 -16.56
C LEU A 140 -21.62 8.84 -16.88
N SER A 141 -21.19 9.76 -17.74
CA SER A 141 -22.03 10.87 -18.19
C SER A 141 -22.23 10.86 -19.69
N ILE A 142 -23.48 11.03 -20.11
CA ILE A 142 -23.92 11.06 -21.51
C ILE A 142 -24.43 12.46 -21.81
N PHE A 143 -23.78 13.11 -22.77
CA PHE A 143 -24.05 14.50 -23.12
C PHE A 143 -25.04 14.55 -24.27
N GLY A 144 -26.24 15.09 -24.00
CA GLY A 144 -27.31 15.19 -25.00
C GLY A 144 -27.77 13.82 -25.48
N PRO A 145 -28.34 12.98 -24.60
CA PRO A 145 -28.79 11.64 -24.98
C PRO A 145 -29.84 11.71 -26.11
N PRO A 146 -29.82 10.78 -27.08
CA PRO A 146 -30.71 10.83 -28.25
C PRO A 146 -32.17 10.45 -27.92
N ASN A 147 -32.38 9.83 -26.76
CA ASN A 147 -33.66 9.42 -26.19
C ASN A 147 -33.60 9.52 -24.66
N GLU A 148 -34.75 9.42 -23.99
CA GLU A 148 -34.79 9.26 -22.53
C GLU A 148 -34.15 7.91 -22.15
N LEU A 149 -33.14 7.93 -21.27
CA LEU A 149 -32.40 6.75 -20.83
C LEU A 149 -32.87 6.31 -19.44
N THR A 150 -32.68 5.02 -19.16
CA THR A 150 -32.98 4.39 -17.88
C THR A 150 -31.78 3.59 -17.37
N LEU A 151 -31.82 3.13 -16.12
CA LEU A 151 -30.77 2.27 -15.55
C LEU A 151 -30.56 0.97 -16.33
N ASP A 152 -31.59 0.47 -17.03
CA ASP A 152 -31.51 -0.77 -17.83
C ASP A 152 -30.81 -0.58 -19.18
N ASP A 153 -30.54 0.66 -19.58
CA ASP A 153 -29.84 0.98 -20.83
C ASP A 153 -28.31 0.95 -20.68
N VAL A 154 -27.80 0.72 -19.46
CA VAL A 154 -26.38 0.74 -19.12
C VAL A 154 -25.97 -0.54 -18.39
N GLU A 155 -24.98 -1.22 -18.95
CA GLU A 155 -24.30 -2.35 -18.32
C GLU A 155 -22.80 -2.15 -18.45
N CYS A 156 -22.03 -2.27 -17.37
CA CYS A 156 -20.60 -2.02 -17.39
C CYS A 156 -19.82 -3.28 -17.01
N PRO A 157 -19.30 -4.03 -18.00
CA PRO A 157 -18.31 -5.05 -17.76
C PRO A 157 -17.08 -4.46 -17.06
N PHE A 158 -16.59 -5.13 -16.04
CA PHE A 158 -15.37 -4.73 -15.35
C PHE A 158 -14.30 -5.80 -15.44
N LEU A 159 -13.05 -5.36 -15.41
CA LEU A 159 -11.88 -6.19 -15.40
C LEU A 159 -11.44 -6.47 -13.97
N MET A 160 -10.99 -7.69 -13.74
CA MET A 160 -10.13 -8.04 -12.62
C MET A 160 -8.83 -8.58 -13.21
N VAL A 161 -7.77 -7.77 -13.17
CA VAL A 161 -6.45 -8.23 -13.60
C VAL A 161 -5.81 -8.97 -12.44
N ASN A 162 -5.45 -10.25 -12.64
CA ASN A 162 -4.86 -11.04 -11.57
C ASN A 162 -3.49 -10.51 -11.10
N TYR A 163 -2.76 -9.69 -11.88
CA TYR A 163 -1.62 -8.86 -11.43
C TYR A 163 -1.33 -7.72 -12.44
N LEU A 164 -1.08 -6.49 -11.97
CA LEU A 164 -0.54 -5.37 -12.76
C LEU A 164 0.74 -4.83 -12.10
N ILE A 165 1.82 -4.72 -12.87
CA ILE A 165 3.14 -4.26 -12.43
C ILE A 165 3.33 -2.80 -12.85
N PHE A 166 3.63 -1.91 -11.91
CA PHE A 166 4.12 -0.56 -12.20
C PHE A 166 5.66 -0.53 -12.20
N LEU A 167 6.26 0.02 -13.25
CA LEU A 167 7.70 0.27 -13.35
C LEU A 167 8.02 1.72 -12.94
N PRO A 168 9.00 1.98 -12.07
CA PRO A 168 9.39 3.34 -11.70
C PRO A 168 10.32 3.98 -12.75
N VAL A 169 10.07 5.25 -13.08
CA VAL A 169 10.97 6.12 -13.86
C VAL A 169 11.68 7.07 -12.88
N GLY A 170 13.01 7.14 -12.94
CA GLY A 170 13.80 8.05 -12.11
C GLY A 170 14.88 8.78 -12.92
N ASN A 171 14.97 10.10 -12.75
CA ASN A 171 16.00 10.98 -13.32
C ASN A 171 17.03 11.35 -12.23
N ASN A 172 18.31 11.44 -12.58
CA ASN A 172 19.42 11.77 -11.67
C ASN A 172 20.08 13.12 -12.06
N PRO A 173 20.25 14.09 -11.13
CA PRO A 173 20.81 15.40 -11.44
C PRO A 173 22.33 15.50 -11.21
N SER A 174 23.01 16.14 -12.15
CA SER A 174 24.41 16.56 -12.07
C SER A 174 24.56 17.98 -11.51
N LYS A 175 25.45 18.22 -10.53
CA LYS A 175 26.32 19.43 -10.43
C LYS A 175 27.58 19.20 -9.55
N PRO A 176 28.75 19.79 -9.89
CA PRO A 176 30.00 19.71 -9.12
C PRO A 176 30.22 20.93 -8.20
N ASN A 177 31.06 20.78 -7.16
CA ASN A 177 31.49 21.88 -6.28
C ASN A 177 33.01 22.05 -6.22
N TRP A 178 33.44 23.27 -5.92
CA TRP A 178 34.74 23.90 -6.18
C TRP A 178 35.54 24.14 -4.89
N ARG A 179 36.88 24.04 -5.00
CA ARG A 179 37.97 24.17 -3.99
C ARG A 179 38.36 22.85 -3.29
N SER A 180 39.45 22.28 -3.81
CA SER A 180 39.98 20.96 -3.47
C SER A 180 40.89 20.96 -2.24
N ASN A 181 40.42 20.30 -1.18
CA ASN A 181 41.25 19.56 -0.23
C ASN A 181 40.57 18.22 0.09
N TYR A 182 40.16 17.52 -0.98
CA TYR A 182 39.57 16.19 -0.95
C TYR A 182 40.62 15.14 -1.33
N PRO A 183 40.57 13.91 -0.76
CA PRO A 183 39.60 13.42 0.22
C PRO A 183 39.84 13.92 1.67
N SER A 184 38.79 13.94 2.50
CA SER A 184 38.87 14.28 3.92
C SER A 184 39.48 13.12 4.72
N ASP A 185 40.37 13.40 5.66
CA ASP A 185 40.93 12.38 6.56
C ASP A 185 39.81 11.86 7.48
N PRO A 186 39.60 10.54 7.59
CA PRO A 186 38.59 9.96 8.47
C PRO A 186 38.64 10.57 9.87
N ASN A 187 39.81 10.70 10.49
CA ASN A 187 39.90 11.15 11.87
C ASN A 187 39.67 12.65 12.10
N TRP A 188 39.81 13.46 11.05
CA TRP A 188 39.49 14.89 11.10
C TRP A 188 38.05 15.16 10.64
N GLY A 189 37.57 14.44 9.62
CA GLY A 189 36.19 14.49 9.19
C GLY A 189 35.21 13.93 10.23
N SER A 190 35.66 12.99 11.07
CA SER A 190 34.90 12.49 12.22
C SER A 190 34.55 13.56 13.25
N ALA A 191 35.10 14.77 13.17
CA ALA A 191 34.72 15.86 14.06
C ALA A 191 33.22 16.11 14.01
N MET A 192 32.59 16.05 12.83
CA MET A 192 31.14 16.24 12.69
C MET A 192 30.34 15.15 13.45
N PRO A 193 30.46 13.84 13.15
CA PRO A 193 29.73 12.83 13.91
C PRO A 193 30.10 12.81 15.40
N THR A 194 31.37 13.03 15.74
CA THR A 194 31.81 13.00 17.14
C THR A 194 31.24 14.17 17.93
N ILE A 195 31.33 15.41 17.43
CA ILE A 195 30.82 16.58 18.14
C ILE A 195 29.30 16.51 18.27
N THR A 196 28.59 16.17 17.19
CA THR A 196 27.13 15.99 17.23
C THR A 196 26.73 14.96 18.28
N TRP A 197 27.43 13.82 18.37
CA TRP A 197 27.16 12.82 19.41
C TRP A 197 27.48 13.32 20.82
N GLN A 198 28.58 14.04 21.02
CA GLN A 198 28.97 14.53 22.33
C GLN A 198 28.02 15.63 22.84
N VAL A 199 27.52 16.49 21.96
CA VAL A 199 26.49 17.48 22.26
C VAL A 199 25.21 16.79 22.74
N TYR A 200 24.73 15.77 22.01
CA TYR A 200 23.60 14.96 22.44
C TYR A 200 23.86 14.29 23.81
N ARG A 201 25.00 13.62 23.99
CA ARG A 201 25.31 12.90 25.24
C ARG A 201 25.42 13.78 26.49
N HIS A 202 25.93 15.00 26.35
CA HIS A 202 26.17 15.88 27.50
C HIS A 202 24.99 16.80 27.79
N TYR A 203 24.21 17.17 26.77
CA TYR A 203 23.16 18.19 26.90
C TYR A 203 21.76 17.68 26.52
N SER A 204 21.62 16.43 26.08
CA SER A 204 20.36 15.86 25.56
C SER A 204 19.75 16.66 24.41
N ASP A 205 20.58 17.37 23.64
CA ASP A 205 20.15 18.18 22.51
C ASP A 205 19.86 17.30 21.28
N VAL A 206 18.58 16.96 21.14
CA VAL A 206 18.05 16.14 20.03
C VAL A 206 17.93 16.95 18.73
N GLN A 207 17.83 18.28 18.79
CA GLN A 207 17.67 19.12 17.60
C GLN A 207 18.96 19.14 16.79
N THR A 208 20.09 19.35 17.45
CA THR A 208 21.42 19.26 16.81
C THR A 208 21.68 17.89 16.19
N LEU A 209 21.19 16.80 16.83
CA LEU A 209 21.30 15.46 16.27
C LEU A 209 20.48 15.33 14.97
N LYS A 210 19.24 15.81 14.95
CA LYS A 210 18.37 15.80 13.76
C LYS A 210 18.93 16.62 12.61
N ASP A 211 19.41 17.82 12.91
CA ASP A 211 19.92 18.76 11.89
C ASP A 211 21.15 18.21 11.15
N TYR A 212 21.97 17.40 11.83
CA TYR A 212 23.23 16.87 11.29
C TYR A 212 23.20 15.39 10.91
N TYR A 213 22.13 14.66 11.21
CA TYR A 213 22.04 13.22 10.96
C TYR A 213 22.26 12.85 9.48
N ASP A 214 21.55 13.52 8.56
CA ASP A 214 21.67 13.25 7.12
C ASP A 214 23.06 13.59 6.58
N HIS A 215 23.70 14.63 7.12
CA HIS A 215 25.07 14.99 6.80
C HIS A 215 26.05 13.91 7.27
N ILE A 216 25.84 13.34 8.46
CA ILE A 216 26.63 12.23 9.00
C ILE A 216 26.43 10.96 8.17
N VAL A 217 25.20 10.65 7.76
CA VAL A 217 24.91 9.52 6.85
C VAL A 217 25.63 9.70 5.51
N ALA A 218 25.57 10.89 4.91
CA ALA A 218 26.26 11.19 3.67
C ALA A 218 27.79 11.04 3.81
N TYR A 219 28.35 11.49 4.94
CA TYR A 219 29.76 11.37 5.26
C TYR A 219 30.20 9.90 5.45
N VAL A 220 29.43 9.09 6.18
CA VAL A 220 29.72 7.65 6.36
C VAL A 220 29.59 6.89 5.03
N LYS A 221 28.60 7.22 4.19
CA LYS A 221 28.48 6.65 2.84
C LYS A 221 29.70 6.97 1.97
N TYR A 222 30.23 8.18 2.07
CA TYR A 222 31.45 8.57 1.39
C TYR A 222 32.66 7.74 1.84
N LEU A 223 32.87 7.56 3.15
CA LEU A 223 33.93 6.71 3.68
C LEU A 223 33.75 5.23 3.28
N HIS A 224 32.51 4.75 3.25
CA HIS A 224 32.19 3.40 2.79
C HIS A 224 32.54 3.19 1.30
N GLY A 225 32.34 4.21 0.46
CA GLY A 225 32.78 4.18 -0.94
C GLY A 225 34.30 4.03 -1.10
N ILE A 226 35.07 4.71 -0.24
CA ILE A 226 36.53 4.55 -0.19
C ILE A 226 36.89 3.13 0.25
N TYR A 227 36.21 2.61 1.29
CA TYR A 227 36.43 1.27 1.80
C TYR A 227 36.17 0.21 0.71
N ASN A 228 35.09 0.33 -0.05
CA ASN A 228 34.79 -0.60 -1.13
C ASN A 228 35.84 -0.58 -2.24
N ALA A 229 36.50 0.56 -2.46
CA ALA A 229 37.53 0.70 -3.48
C ALA A 229 38.91 0.19 -3.03
N THR A 230 39.26 0.33 -1.75
CA THR A 230 40.63 0.09 -1.27
C THR A 230 40.75 -1.05 -0.25
N GLY A 231 39.65 -1.45 0.40
CA GLY A 231 39.64 -2.32 1.56
C GLY A 231 40.26 -1.65 2.80
N LEU A 232 40.08 -2.26 3.99
CA LEU A 232 40.63 -1.72 5.25
C LEU A 232 42.17 -1.68 5.26
N ALA A 233 42.83 -2.66 4.64
CA ALA A 233 44.29 -2.76 4.63
C ALA A 233 44.97 -1.59 3.89
N ASN A 234 44.28 -0.95 2.94
CA ASN A 234 44.79 0.16 2.13
C ASN A 234 43.93 1.42 2.30
N PHE A 235 43.31 1.59 3.47
CA PHE A 235 42.46 2.74 3.78
C PHE A 235 43.34 3.96 4.16
N THR A 236 43.98 4.55 3.15
CA THR A 236 45.03 5.57 3.37
C THR A 236 44.46 6.89 3.89
N VAL A 237 45.14 7.46 4.90
CA VAL A 237 44.82 8.73 5.55
C VAL A 237 45.84 9.80 5.22
N ARG A 238 45.46 11.07 5.39
CA ARG A 238 46.31 12.20 5.02
C ARG A 238 47.22 12.64 6.16
N PHE A 239 46.71 12.63 7.38
CA PHE A 239 47.39 13.16 8.56
C PHE A 239 47.73 12.08 9.59
N GLY A 240 46.97 10.98 9.65
CA GLY A 240 47.29 9.82 10.49
C GLY A 240 47.42 10.16 11.98
N ASP A 241 48.38 9.55 12.66
CA ASP A 241 48.67 9.85 14.07
C ASP A 241 49.65 11.04 14.15
N TRP A 242 49.12 12.25 13.97
CA TRP A 242 49.89 13.46 13.70
C TRP A 242 50.69 13.93 14.94
N ILE A 243 52.02 14.01 14.80
CA ILE A 243 53.00 14.46 15.81
C ILE A 243 53.04 13.54 17.06
N PRO A 244 53.48 12.28 16.89
CA PRO A 244 53.79 11.44 18.05
C PRO A 244 54.98 12.03 18.83
N PRO A 245 55.04 11.85 20.16
CA PRO A 245 56.18 12.29 20.96
C PRO A 245 57.49 11.59 20.53
N PRO A 246 58.60 12.31 20.35
CA PRO A 246 59.90 11.68 20.08
C PRO A 246 60.29 10.68 21.17
N PRO A 247 60.95 9.55 20.84
CA PRO A 247 61.55 9.21 19.55
C PRO A 247 60.62 8.44 18.57
N GLU A 248 59.34 8.31 18.88
CA GLU A 248 58.44 7.42 18.14
C GLU A 248 58.05 7.97 16.75
N PRO A 249 57.99 7.12 15.70
CA PRO A 249 57.48 7.51 14.39
C PRO A 249 55.95 7.47 14.32
N MET A 250 55.37 8.10 13.30
CA MET A 250 53.91 8.05 13.07
C MET A 250 53.43 6.62 12.82
N THR A 251 52.33 6.27 13.49
CA THR A 251 51.67 4.96 13.37
C THR A 251 51.18 4.69 11.94
N ASN A 252 50.99 3.41 11.59
CA ASN A 252 50.46 2.98 10.29
C ASN A 252 49.15 3.71 9.92
N GLY A 253 49.18 4.43 8.79
CA GLY A 253 48.05 5.25 8.34
C GLY A 253 46.79 4.45 8.01
N SER A 254 46.91 3.25 7.43
CA SER A 254 45.75 2.40 7.11
C SER A 254 45.00 1.95 8.36
N LEU A 255 45.74 1.62 9.42
CA LEU A 255 45.16 1.26 10.72
C LEU A 255 44.40 2.44 11.32
N ILE A 256 45.01 3.62 11.33
CA ILE A 256 44.42 4.84 11.89
C ILE A 256 43.19 5.28 11.09
N GLY A 257 43.20 5.16 9.77
CA GLY A 257 42.04 5.44 8.92
C GLY A 257 40.89 4.48 9.12
N SER A 258 41.20 3.18 9.16
CA SER A 258 40.22 2.13 9.43
C SER A 258 39.55 2.32 10.79
N PHE A 259 40.32 2.72 11.82
CA PHE A 259 39.78 3.05 13.13
C PHE A 259 38.77 4.21 13.07
N GLY A 260 39.12 5.32 12.42
CA GLY A 260 38.23 6.47 12.26
C GLY A 260 36.93 6.11 11.55
N PHE A 261 37.01 5.34 10.46
CA PHE A 261 35.84 4.86 9.72
C PHE A 261 34.93 3.96 10.58
N LEU A 262 35.48 2.95 11.26
CA LEU A 262 34.70 2.04 12.10
C LEU A 262 34.07 2.77 13.30
N ARG A 263 34.78 3.75 13.88
CA ARG A 263 34.21 4.61 14.93
C ARG A 263 32.98 5.36 14.42
N ASP A 264 33.05 5.96 13.24
CA ASP A 264 31.96 6.80 12.73
C ASP A 264 30.74 5.97 12.30
N VAL A 265 30.95 4.76 11.77
CA VAL A 265 29.88 3.78 11.56
C VAL A 265 29.21 3.43 12.91
N ASN A 266 30.01 3.17 13.94
CA ASN A 266 29.48 2.88 15.28
C ASN A 266 28.77 4.09 15.91
N LEU A 267 29.25 5.32 15.70
CA LEU A 267 28.57 6.54 16.14
C LEU A 267 27.23 6.71 15.45
N LEU A 268 27.15 6.49 14.13
CA LEU A 268 25.89 6.51 13.39
C LEU A 268 24.89 5.48 13.94
N ILE A 269 25.35 4.26 14.22
CA ILE A 269 24.51 3.22 14.84
C ILE A 269 24.06 3.66 16.24
N ASN A 270 24.95 4.22 17.06
CA ASN A 270 24.61 4.68 18.41
C ASN A 270 23.63 5.87 18.40
N MET A 271 23.75 6.78 17.43
CA MET A 271 22.77 7.87 17.24
C MET A 271 21.36 7.37 16.97
N SER A 272 21.20 6.12 16.53
CA SER A 272 19.91 5.47 16.30
C SER A 272 19.39 4.63 17.49
N GLN A 273 20.09 4.62 18.65
CA GLN A 273 19.85 3.65 19.74
C GLN A 273 18.59 3.85 20.62
N ASN A 274 17.79 4.90 20.41
CA ASN A 274 16.49 5.01 21.10
C ASN A 274 15.33 5.21 20.12
N PHE A 275 15.63 5.74 18.93
CA PHE A 275 14.73 5.88 17.80
C PHE A 275 15.57 6.10 16.54
N TYR A 276 15.05 5.71 15.39
CA TYR A 276 15.72 5.88 14.08
C TYR A 276 15.37 7.22 13.44
N ALA A 277 16.37 7.86 12.83
CA ALA A 277 16.25 9.13 12.11
C ALA A 277 15.51 10.22 12.92
N ASP A 278 14.32 10.63 12.48
CA ASP A 278 13.54 11.73 13.05
C ASP A 278 12.61 11.30 14.21
N GLY A 279 12.52 10.00 14.49
CA GLY A 279 11.63 9.44 15.50
C GLY A 279 10.19 9.22 15.03
N MET A 280 9.88 9.50 13.76
CA MET A 280 8.52 9.37 13.20
C MET A 280 8.19 7.92 12.85
N GLN A 281 6.88 7.63 12.74
CA GLN A 281 6.37 6.28 12.45
C GLN A 281 7.10 5.59 11.29
N ALA A 282 7.29 6.27 10.16
CA ALA A 282 7.88 5.67 8.97
C ALA A 282 9.31 5.15 9.22
N ALA A 283 10.16 5.96 9.86
CA ALA A 283 11.52 5.58 10.19
C ALA A 283 11.56 4.39 11.18
N GLN A 284 10.71 4.41 12.21
CA GLN A 284 10.69 3.32 13.20
C GLN A 284 10.16 2.03 12.56
N VAL A 285 9.10 2.12 11.77
CA VAL A 285 8.48 0.99 11.08
C VAL A 285 9.46 0.32 10.11
N LEU A 286 10.17 1.10 9.29
CA LEU A 286 11.15 0.54 8.35
C LEU A 286 12.31 -0.14 9.08
N ALA A 287 12.79 0.44 10.17
CA ALA A 287 13.83 -0.20 10.99
C ALA A 287 13.32 -1.50 11.64
N LEU A 288 12.08 -1.51 12.14
CA LEU A 288 11.48 -2.67 12.82
C LEU A 288 11.11 -3.81 11.86
N ALA A 289 10.80 -3.49 10.61
CA ALA A 289 10.44 -4.43 9.54
C ALA A 289 11.64 -5.26 9.05
N LEU A 290 12.86 -4.73 9.19
CA LEU A 290 14.06 -5.41 8.75
C LEU A 290 14.67 -6.24 9.88
N PRO A 291 14.98 -7.54 9.63
CA PRO A 291 15.71 -8.34 10.60
C PRO A 291 17.12 -7.77 10.81
N ASP A 292 17.63 -7.89 12.03
CA ASP A 292 19.01 -7.57 12.42
C ASP A 292 19.46 -6.10 12.26
N VAL A 293 18.55 -5.18 11.88
CA VAL A 293 18.83 -3.73 11.86
C VAL A 293 18.86 -3.13 13.26
N ILE A 294 18.00 -3.64 14.17
CA ILE A 294 17.86 -3.14 15.52
C ILE A 294 18.46 -4.15 16.52
N PRO A 295 19.46 -3.74 17.33
CA PRO A 295 19.96 -4.57 18.41
C PRO A 295 18.83 -5.01 19.36
N ALA A 296 18.86 -6.27 19.81
CA ALA A 296 17.78 -6.85 20.61
C ALA A 296 17.48 -6.07 21.91
N ASN A 297 18.52 -5.51 22.55
CA ASN A 297 18.40 -4.69 23.75
C ASN A 297 17.77 -3.30 23.51
N VAL A 298 17.70 -2.85 22.26
CA VAL A 298 17.17 -1.55 21.84
C VAL A 298 15.79 -1.66 21.19
N ARG A 299 15.44 -2.82 20.63
CA ARG A 299 14.18 -3.04 19.91
C ARG A 299 12.95 -2.57 20.68
N GLY A 300 12.88 -2.84 21.99
CA GLY A 300 11.78 -2.38 22.85
C GLY A 300 11.66 -0.86 22.93
N ALA A 301 12.77 -0.12 22.97
CA ALA A 301 12.75 1.34 22.98
C ALA A 301 12.21 1.92 21.66
N VAL A 302 12.59 1.32 20.53
CA VAL A 302 12.12 1.73 19.20
C VAL A 302 10.62 1.48 19.02
N ILE A 303 10.12 0.35 19.52
CA ILE A 303 8.68 0.06 19.56
C ILE A 303 7.94 1.10 20.41
N ASN A 304 8.46 1.40 21.60
CA ASN A 304 7.87 2.41 22.48
C ASN A 304 7.86 3.81 21.84
N GLN A 305 8.89 4.17 21.08
CA GLN A 305 8.90 5.43 20.34
C GLN A 305 7.81 5.44 19.26
N LEU A 306 7.68 4.36 18.46
CA LEU A 306 6.62 4.26 17.45
C LEU A 306 5.24 4.47 18.07
N ILE A 307 4.96 3.81 19.20
CA ILE A 307 3.68 3.93 19.91
C ILE A 307 3.49 5.35 20.46
N THR A 308 4.54 5.94 21.01
CA THR A 308 4.51 7.32 21.52
C THR A 308 4.14 8.30 20.40
N ASP A 309 4.76 8.17 19.23
CA ASP A 309 4.47 9.01 18.07
C ASP A 309 3.03 8.81 17.55
N ILE A 310 2.54 7.56 17.50
CA ILE A 310 1.13 7.26 17.16
C ILE A 310 0.16 7.95 18.15
N ASN A 311 0.41 7.81 19.45
CA ASN A 311 -0.44 8.37 20.48
C ASN A 311 -0.44 9.91 20.45
N GLN A 312 0.72 10.54 20.23
CA GLN A 312 0.84 11.99 20.10
C GLN A 312 0.08 12.54 18.89
N LYS A 313 -0.12 11.72 17.86
CA LYS A 313 -0.91 12.04 16.66
C LYS A 313 -2.39 11.63 16.80
N GLY A 314 -2.86 11.37 18.02
CA GLY A 314 -4.26 11.05 18.30
C GLY A 314 -4.67 9.66 17.79
N ASN A 315 -3.75 8.69 17.83
CA ASN A 315 -3.94 7.35 17.27
C ASN A 315 -4.24 7.38 15.77
N HIS A 316 -3.44 8.16 15.03
CA HIS A 316 -3.47 8.20 13.57
C HIS A 316 -2.15 7.74 12.97
N MET A 317 -2.24 7.11 11.79
CA MET A 317 -1.07 6.80 10.99
C MET A 317 -0.56 8.04 10.26
N THR A 318 0.76 8.21 10.20
CA THR A 318 1.39 9.22 9.34
C THR A 318 2.38 8.60 8.37
N THR A 319 2.13 7.34 8.01
CA THR A 319 2.98 6.56 7.13
C THR A 319 2.59 6.76 5.66
N GLY A 320 3.60 6.74 4.78
CA GLY A 320 3.39 6.54 3.35
C GLY A 320 3.35 5.06 3.00
N ILE A 321 3.09 4.75 1.72
CA ILE A 321 2.77 3.42 1.19
C ILE A 321 3.67 2.27 1.68
N VAL A 322 4.99 2.50 1.78
CA VAL A 322 5.95 1.45 2.16
C VAL A 322 5.82 1.10 3.63
N SER A 323 5.72 2.10 4.49
CA SER A 323 5.61 1.90 5.94
C SER A 323 4.21 1.45 6.34
N THR A 324 3.15 1.87 5.64
CA THR A 324 1.78 1.42 5.93
C THR A 324 1.64 -0.10 5.79
N ALA A 325 2.35 -0.72 4.84
CA ALA A 325 2.34 -2.18 4.67
C ALA A 325 2.87 -2.95 5.89
N GLN A 326 3.70 -2.31 6.73
CA GLN A 326 4.44 -2.97 7.80
C GLN A 326 3.93 -2.62 9.20
N ILE A 327 3.26 -1.47 9.35
CA ILE A 327 2.88 -0.95 10.68
C ILE A 327 1.92 -1.90 11.43
N TYR A 328 0.91 -2.46 10.76
CA TYR A 328 -0.08 -3.34 11.41
C TYR A 328 0.52 -4.68 11.89
N PRO A 329 1.31 -5.40 11.07
CA PRO A 329 2.08 -6.56 11.53
C PRO A 329 3.00 -6.21 12.71
N ILE A 330 3.80 -5.14 12.60
CA ILE A 330 4.74 -4.73 13.66
C ILE A 330 4.01 -4.45 14.98
N LEU A 331 2.91 -3.70 14.96
CA LEU A 331 2.13 -3.45 16.16
C LEU A 331 1.59 -4.74 16.75
N SER A 332 1.03 -5.60 15.91
CA SER A 332 0.46 -6.87 16.35
C SER A 332 1.53 -7.77 16.98
N ASP A 333 2.68 -7.93 16.32
CA ASP A 333 3.75 -8.86 16.72
C ASP A 333 4.45 -8.47 18.01
N ASN A 334 4.36 -7.18 18.36
CA ASN A 334 5.00 -6.64 19.55
C ASN A 334 3.99 -6.38 20.68
N GLY A 335 2.83 -7.03 20.67
CA GLY A 335 1.87 -6.97 21.78
C GLY A 335 0.92 -5.76 21.76
N HIS A 336 0.88 -5.02 20.65
CA HIS A 336 0.04 -3.82 20.47
C HIS A 336 -1.06 -4.06 19.42
N HIS A 337 -1.63 -5.26 19.38
CA HIS A 337 -2.68 -5.64 18.43
C HIS A 337 -3.96 -4.79 18.57
N ASP A 338 -4.34 -4.45 19.80
CA ASP A 338 -5.45 -3.54 20.07
C ASP A 338 -5.27 -2.16 19.43
N LEU A 339 -4.04 -1.61 19.46
CA LEU A 339 -3.75 -0.34 18.79
C LEU A 339 -3.85 -0.51 17.27
N ALA A 340 -3.40 -1.64 16.71
CA ALA A 340 -3.57 -1.94 15.29
C ALA A 340 -5.06 -1.96 14.89
N LEU A 341 -5.93 -2.56 15.72
CA LEU A 341 -7.39 -2.56 15.55
C LEU A 341 -7.99 -1.14 15.63
N GLU A 342 -7.55 -0.32 16.57
CA GLU A 342 -7.96 1.09 16.65
C GLU A 342 -7.60 1.86 15.39
N LEU A 343 -6.35 1.74 14.92
CA LEU A 343 -5.86 2.44 13.73
C LEU A 343 -6.66 2.09 12.47
N ILE A 344 -7.02 0.81 12.28
CA ILE A 344 -7.80 0.39 11.10
C ILE A 344 -9.27 0.76 11.21
N SER A 345 -9.83 0.80 12.42
CA SER A 345 -11.24 1.15 12.66
C SER A 345 -11.51 2.66 12.72
N SER A 346 -10.46 3.48 12.81
CA SER A 346 -10.58 4.93 12.86
C SER A 346 -11.28 5.49 11.63
N THR A 347 -12.15 6.47 11.84
CA THR A 347 -12.92 7.17 10.79
C THR A 347 -12.52 8.63 10.61
N THR A 348 -11.58 9.13 11.42
CA THR A 348 -11.07 10.51 11.33
C THR A 348 -9.81 10.57 10.46
N TYR A 349 -9.52 11.73 9.89
CA TYR A 349 -8.34 11.89 9.04
C TYR A 349 -7.04 11.86 9.86
N PRO A 350 -5.96 11.19 9.38
CA PRO A 350 -5.90 10.24 8.26
C PRO A 350 -6.25 8.80 8.68
N SER A 351 -7.09 8.10 7.91
CA SER A 351 -7.42 6.68 8.12
C SER A 351 -8.12 6.07 6.90
N TYR A 352 -8.20 4.73 6.85
CA TYR A 352 -9.03 4.02 5.87
C TYR A 352 -10.52 4.31 6.08
N GLY A 353 -10.98 4.37 7.33
CA GLY A 353 -12.38 4.71 7.63
C GLY A 353 -12.74 6.14 7.24
N TYR A 354 -11.77 7.07 7.23
CA TYR A 354 -11.95 8.40 6.66
C TYR A 354 -12.14 8.38 5.15
N MET A 355 -11.40 7.56 4.40
CA MET A 355 -11.64 7.37 2.96
C MET A 355 -13.07 6.82 2.73
N PHE A 356 -13.44 5.79 3.47
CA PHE A 356 -14.74 5.13 3.33
C PHE A 356 -15.92 6.04 3.67
N ASN A 357 -15.79 6.84 4.74
CA ASN A 357 -16.83 7.77 5.22
C ASN A 357 -16.53 9.23 4.84
N ASN A 358 -15.82 9.46 3.74
CA ASN A 358 -15.43 10.81 3.38
C ASN A 358 -16.68 11.66 3.10
N PRO A 359 -16.79 12.87 3.68
CA PRO A 359 -18.02 13.66 3.61
C PRO A 359 -18.37 14.15 2.20
N TYR A 360 -17.43 14.10 1.26
CA TYR A 360 -17.65 14.49 -0.13
C TYR A 360 -17.99 13.27 -1.01
N GLU A 361 -17.29 12.16 -0.81
CA GLU A 361 -17.49 10.96 -1.60
C GLU A 361 -16.96 9.71 -0.88
N ASN A 362 -17.87 8.76 -0.60
CA ASN A 362 -17.50 7.49 -0.01
C ASN A 362 -16.58 6.69 -0.96
N ALA A 363 -15.39 6.35 -0.49
CA ALA A 363 -14.45 5.50 -1.22
C ALA A 363 -15.00 4.08 -1.38
N THR A 364 -14.92 3.55 -2.59
CA THR A 364 -15.22 2.13 -2.92
C THR A 364 -13.96 1.36 -3.35
N THR A 365 -12.83 2.06 -3.38
CA THR A 365 -11.46 1.60 -3.68
C THR A 365 -10.49 2.39 -2.79
N THR A 366 -9.26 1.92 -2.62
CA THR A 366 -8.23 2.70 -1.90
C THR A 366 -7.72 3.84 -2.76
N TRP A 367 -7.47 5.00 -2.16
CA TRP A 367 -7.04 6.22 -2.87
C TRP A 367 -5.52 6.38 -2.88
N GLU A 368 -5.01 7.23 -3.77
CA GLU A 368 -3.58 7.58 -3.86
C GLU A 368 -3.10 8.41 -2.66
N LEU A 369 -3.97 9.28 -2.15
CA LEU A 369 -3.67 10.19 -1.05
C LEU A 369 -4.64 9.99 0.11
N TRP A 370 -4.18 10.27 1.33
CA TRP A 370 -5.02 10.21 2.53
C TRP A 370 -6.05 11.36 2.61
N ASN A 371 -5.80 12.50 1.95
CA ASN A 371 -6.50 13.78 2.14
C ASN A 371 -7.31 14.27 0.92
N THR A 372 -7.64 13.38 0.00
CA THR A 372 -8.49 13.70 -1.14
C THR A 372 -9.90 14.13 -0.68
N PRO A 373 -10.53 15.20 -1.24
CA PRO A 373 -10.19 15.96 -2.47
C PRO A 373 -9.36 17.25 -2.28
N LEU A 374 -8.67 17.45 -1.15
CA LEU A 374 -8.05 18.75 -0.82
C LEU A 374 -6.76 19.10 -1.59
N THR A 375 -6.23 18.19 -2.41
CA THR A 375 -4.88 18.27 -3.00
C THR A 375 -4.80 18.68 -4.47
N GLY A 376 -5.93 19.06 -5.09
CA GLY A 376 -5.97 19.55 -6.47
C GLY A 376 -5.72 18.47 -7.54
N PRO A 377 -5.67 18.87 -8.83
CA PRO A 377 -5.82 17.96 -9.97
C PRO A 377 -4.57 17.15 -10.37
N ALA A 378 -3.52 17.13 -9.54
CA ALA A 378 -2.25 16.52 -9.92
C ALA A 378 -2.25 14.98 -9.73
N MET A 379 -1.51 14.49 -8.75
CA MET A 379 -1.38 13.06 -8.46
C MET A 379 -2.43 12.66 -7.41
N ASN A 380 -3.66 12.42 -7.87
CA ASN A 380 -4.83 12.23 -7.02
C ASN A 380 -5.84 11.19 -7.57
N SER A 381 -5.39 9.98 -7.85
CA SER A 381 -6.27 8.88 -8.28
C SER A 381 -7.08 8.31 -7.11
N HIS A 382 -8.33 7.93 -7.37
CA HIS A 382 -9.23 7.30 -6.40
C HIS A 382 -9.24 5.76 -6.52
N ASN A 383 -8.32 5.16 -7.26
CA ASN A 383 -8.24 3.71 -7.44
C ASN A 383 -6.79 3.20 -7.47
N GLN A 384 -6.12 3.27 -6.32
CA GLN A 384 -4.73 2.86 -6.15
C GLN A 384 -4.57 1.74 -5.11
N ALA A 385 -4.02 0.60 -5.52
CA ALA A 385 -3.85 -0.57 -4.67
C ALA A 385 -2.72 -0.46 -3.62
N MET A 386 -1.92 0.61 -3.65
CA MET A 386 -0.71 0.77 -2.81
C MET A 386 -0.98 0.74 -1.30
N TYR A 387 -2.13 1.29 -0.85
CA TYR A 387 -2.57 1.17 0.54
C TYR A 387 -3.39 -0.09 0.81
N GLY A 388 -3.64 -0.95 -0.19
CA GLY A 388 -4.32 -2.24 -0.04
C GLY A 388 -3.52 -3.31 0.70
N SER A 389 -2.25 -3.05 1.02
CA SER A 389 -1.37 -3.95 1.77
C SER A 389 -1.91 -4.38 3.14
N VAL A 390 -2.78 -3.56 3.75
CA VAL A 390 -3.49 -3.92 4.99
C VAL A 390 -4.36 -5.18 4.85
N GLY A 391 -4.82 -5.50 3.64
CA GLY A 391 -5.56 -6.74 3.39
C GLY A 391 -4.77 -8.00 3.78
N ALA A 392 -3.44 -8.00 3.60
CA ALA A 392 -2.60 -9.10 4.03
C ALA A 392 -2.61 -9.29 5.56
N TRP A 393 -2.73 -8.20 6.33
CA TRP A 393 -2.81 -8.25 7.78
C TRP A 393 -4.14 -8.86 8.27
N PHE A 394 -5.25 -8.66 7.56
CA PHE A 394 -6.51 -9.33 7.87
C PHE A 394 -6.37 -10.86 7.83
N TYR A 395 -5.70 -11.41 6.82
CA TYR A 395 -5.49 -12.85 6.73
C TYR A 395 -4.43 -13.33 7.72
N SER A 396 -3.27 -12.69 7.75
CA SER A 396 -2.09 -13.19 8.48
C SER A 396 -2.15 -12.97 10.00
N HIS A 397 -2.87 -11.94 10.48
CA HIS A 397 -2.89 -11.57 11.89
C HIS A 397 -4.28 -11.61 12.50
N LEU A 398 -5.32 -11.08 11.84
CA LEU A 398 -6.69 -11.21 12.38
C LEU A 398 -7.16 -12.67 12.33
N ALA A 399 -7.18 -13.26 11.14
CA ALA A 399 -7.47 -14.69 10.98
C ALA A 399 -6.28 -15.56 11.41
N GLY A 400 -5.08 -15.01 11.40
CA GLY A 400 -3.88 -15.70 11.86
C GLY A 400 -3.40 -16.81 10.92
N ILE A 401 -3.78 -16.77 9.64
CA ILE A 401 -3.44 -17.81 8.66
C ILE A 401 -2.04 -17.53 8.11
N ASP A 402 -1.10 -18.42 8.41
CA ASP A 402 0.26 -18.37 7.92
C ASP A 402 0.58 -19.65 7.11
N LEU A 403 1.00 -19.43 5.86
CA LEU A 403 1.32 -20.45 4.85
C LEU A 403 2.82 -20.52 4.54
N SER A 404 3.68 -19.87 5.35
CA SER A 404 5.13 -19.80 5.13
C SER A 404 5.87 -21.13 5.31
N SER A 405 5.21 -22.15 5.86
CA SER A 405 5.77 -23.47 6.10
C SER A 405 4.93 -24.57 5.44
N ASN A 406 5.45 -25.80 5.36
CA ASN A 406 4.71 -26.96 4.85
C ASN A 406 3.49 -27.35 5.71
N MET A 407 3.32 -26.73 6.88
CA MET A 407 2.18 -26.90 7.77
C MET A 407 1.53 -25.52 7.99
N ILE A 408 0.20 -25.47 7.85
CA ILE A 408 -0.58 -24.25 8.00
C ILE A 408 -0.55 -23.83 9.48
N THR A 409 -0.08 -22.63 9.79
CA THR A 409 -0.21 -22.11 11.15
C THR A 409 -1.46 -21.25 11.24
N ILE A 410 -2.26 -21.46 12.28
CA ILE A 410 -3.47 -20.67 12.55
C ILE A 410 -3.33 -20.08 13.94
N ARG A 411 -3.07 -18.77 14.00
CA ARG A 411 -2.86 -18.01 15.24
C ARG A 411 -3.69 -16.72 15.21
N PRO A 412 -5.03 -16.82 15.35
CA PRO A 412 -5.91 -15.65 15.28
C PRO A 412 -5.60 -14.69 16.42
N ARG A 413 -5.50 -13.39 16.12
CA ARG A 413 -5.36 -12.36 17.15
C ARG A 413 -6.69 -11.65 17.31
N MET A 414 -7.22 -11.74 18.52
CA MET A 414 -8.52 -11.19 18.87
C MET A 414 -8.32 -9.91 19.67
N ALA A 415 -9.33 -9.03 19.62
CA ALA A 415 -9.34 -7.83 20.45
C ALA A 415 -9.32 -8.20 21.93
N SER A 416 -8.61 -7.42 22.76
CA SER A 416 -8.69 -7.57 24.21
C SER A 416 -10.11 -7.29 24.72
N GLU A 417 -10.36 -7.63 25.98
CA GLU A 417 -11.64 -7.34 26.63
C GLU A 417 -12.01 -5.85 26.57
N SER A 418 -11.02 -4.95 26.68
CA SER A 418 -11.24 -3.50 26.61
C SER A 418 -11.60 -2.99 25.20
N LYS A 419 -11.20 -3.72 24.16
CA LYS A 419 -11.39 -3.35 22.75
C LYS A 419 -12.38 -4.25 22.01
N LYS A 420 -13.13 -5.08 22.73
CA LYS A 420 -14.12 -6.01 22.16
C LYS A 420 -15.21 -5.36 21.31
N HIS A 421 -15.52 -4.10 21.58
CA HIS A 421 -16.49 -3.32 20.82
C HIS A 421 -16.03 -3.01 19.39
N ILE A 422 -14.71 -3.06 19.14
CA ILE A 422 -14.13 -2.90 17.79
C ILE A 422 -14.35 -4.18 16.97
N MET A 423 -14.15 -5.35 17.60
CA MET A 423 -14.20 -6.63 16.89
C MET A 423 -14.59 -7.78 17.83
N SER A 424 -15.84 -8.23 17.74
CA SER A 424 -16.37 -9.37 18.52
C SER A 424 -16.48 -10.67 17.72
N LYS A 425 -16.38 -10.59 16.39
CA LYS A 425 -16.52 -11.72 15.45
C LYS A 425 -15.59 -11.56 14.26
N LEU A 426 -15.19 -12.70 13.69
CA LEU A 426 -14.46 -12.79 12.44
C LEU A 426 -14.95 -14.03 11.67
N ASP A 427 -15.08 -13.89 10.36
CA ASP A 427 -15.25 -15.00 9.43
C ASP A 427 -14.32 -14.77 8.23
N CYS A 428 -13.33 -15.65 8.07
CA CYS A 428 -12.29 -15.51 7.08
C CYS A 428 -12.10 -16.82 6.31
N GLN A 429 -12.18 -16.74 4.99
CA GLN A 429 -11.99 -17.86 4.07
C GLN A 429 -10.82 -17.57 3.13
N LEU A 430 -9.92 -18.53 2.97
CA LEU A 430 -8.79 -18.45 2.06
C LEU A 430 -8.70 -19.71 1.21
N SER A 431 -8.76 -19.54 -0.11
CA SER A 431 -8.55 -20.63 -1.06
C SER A 431 -7.05 -20.89 -1.22
N THR A 432 -6.62 -22.10 -0.88
CA THR A 432 -5.22 -22.54 -1.02
C THR A 432 -5.11 -23.64 -2.07
N LEU A 433 -3.88 -24.05 -2.41
CA LEU A 433 -3.64 -25.18 -3.31
C LEU A 433 -4.20 -26.51 -2.80
N TYR A 434 -4.38 -26.66 -1.48
CA TYR A 434 -4.94 -27.86 -0.86
C TYR A 434 -6.47 -27.80 -0.73
N GLY A 435 -7.06 -26.62 -0.92
CA GLY A 435 -8.48 -26.36 -0.73
C GLY A 435 -8.75 -25.18 0.21
N LEU A 436 -9.99 -25.05 0.67
CA LEU A 436 -10.44 -23.93 1.49
C LEU A 436 -9.94 -24.07 2.94
N VAL A 437 -9.26 -23.03 3.42
CA VAL A 437 -9.02 -22.81 4.85
C VAL A 437 -10.06 -21.81 5.33
N HIS A 438 -10.81 -22.16 6.39
CA HIS A 438 -11.78 -21.26 7.01
C HIS A 438 -11.43 -21.08 8.47
N VAL A 439 -11.35 -19.83 8.90
CA VAL A 439 -11.16 -19.45 10.31
C VAL A 439 -12.28 -18.52 10.68
N SER A 440 -13.07 -18.91 11.68
CA SER A 440 -14.07 -18.02 12.26
C SER A 440 -13.93 -18.01 13.76
N TYR A 441 -14.10 -16.85 14.37
CA TYR A 441 -14.26 -16.77 15.80
C TYR A 441 -15.48 -15.92 16.15
N THR A 442 -16.10 -16.25 17.27
CA THR A 442 -17.20 -15.47 17.84
C THR A 442 -17.04 -15.43 19.33
N ARG A 443 -17.11 -14.23 19.89
CA ARG A 443 -17.26 -14.04 21.32
C ARG A 443 -18.72 -14.26 21.70
N ASP A 444 -18.98 -15.14 22.65
CA ASP A 444 -20.36 -15.44 23.02
C ASP A 444 -20.89 -14.32 23.93
N GLU A 445 -21.85 -13.55 23.41
CA GLU A 445 -22.60 -12.55 24.16
C GLU A 445 -23.91 -13.15 24.74
N ARG A 446 -24.22 -14.42 24.45
CA ARG A 446 -25.44 -15.10 24.93
C ARG A 446 -25.19 -15.86 26.24
N ASP A 447 -25.25 -15.10 27.34
CA ASP A 447 -26.03 -15.40 28.55
C ASP A 447 -26.00 -16.82 29.18
N THR A 448 -24.85 -17.50 29.22
CA THR A 448 -24.63 -18.58 30.23
C THR A 448 -23.21 -18.63 30.80
N ILE A 449 -22.17 -18.20 30.06
CA ILE A 449 -20.79 -18.13 30.54
C ILE A 449 -20.16 -16.82 30.07
N SER A 450 -20.00 -15.86 30.98
CA SER A 450 -19.26 -14.63 30.72
C SER A 450 -17.84 -14.96 30.24
N ASN A 451 -17.35 -14.24 29.22
CA ASN A 451 -15.98 -14.37 28.69
C ASN A 451 -15.66 -15.68 27.95
N SER A 452 -16.61 -16.25 27.20
CA SER A 452 -16.33 -17.41 26.33
C SER A 452 -16.10 -17.04 24.86
N ILE A 453 -15.26 -17.84 24.17
CA ILE A 453 -14.86 -17.64 22.78
C ILE A 453 -15.04 -18.96 22.05
N LEU A 454 -15.72 -18.92 20.91
CA LEU A 454 -15.83 -20.04 19.97
C LEU A 454 -14.92 -19.77 18.77
N LEU A 455 -13.85 -20.55 18.63
CA LEU A 455 -13.00 -20.59 17.43
C LEU A 455 -13.35 -21.83 16.61
N ARG A 456 -13.71 -21.65 15.33
CA ARG A 456 -13.89 -22.74 14.37
C ARG A 456 -12.84 -22.62 13.29
N VAL A 457 -12.25 -23.75 12.96
CA VAL A 457 -11.22 -23.88 11.94
C VAL A 457 -11.60 -25.03 11.01
N THR A 458 -11.56 -24.80 9.70
CA THR A 458 -11.67 -25.83 8.68
C THR A 458 -10.36 -25.94 7.94
N ILE A 459 -9.78 -27.13 7.92
CA ILE A 459 -8.54 -27.46 7.21
C ILE A 459 -8.91 -28.38 6.05
N PRO A 460 -8.43 -28.11 4.84
CA PRO A 460 -8.75 -28.96 3.70
C PRO A 460 -8.08 -30.35 3.85
N PRO A 461 -8.64 -31.39 3.21
CA PRO A 461 -8.02 -32.71 3.17
C PRO A 461 -6.56 -32.62 2.68
N ASN A 462 -5.71 -33.52 3.19
CA ASN A 462 -4.28 -33.59 2.84
C ASN A 462 -3.44 -32.37 3.26
N ALA A 463 -4.00 -31.43 4.02
CA ALA A 463 -3.25 -30.39 4.71
C ALA A 463 -3.10 -30.70 6.21
N GLN A 464 -2.01 -30.20 6.81
CA GLN A 464 -1.81 -30.23 8.26
C GLN A 464 -1.82 -28.81 8.79
N ALA A 465 -2.37 -28.61 9.98
CA ALA A 465 -2.39 -27.32 10.63
C ALA A 465 -1.95 -27.36 12.10
N ARG A 466 -1.24 -26.31 12.52
CA ARG A 466 -0.97 -26.01 13.92
C ARG A 466 -1.83 -24.83 14.35
N VAL A 467 -2.80 -25.09 15.20
CA VAL A 467 -3.65 -24.05 15.79
C VAL A 467 -3.01 -23.59 17.10
N ILE A 468 -2.73 -22.29 17.18
CA ILE A 468 -2.19 -21.63 18.36
C ILE A 468 -3.26 -20.68 18.87
N PHE A 469 -3.70 -20.89 20.10
CA PHE A 469 -4.64 -20.01 20.76
C PHE A 469 -3.95 -19.33 21.93
N GLU A 470 -4.05 -18.01 21.97
CA GLU A 470 -3.52 -17.19 23.05
C GLU A 470 -4.66 -16.85 24.00
N PRO A 471 -4.53 -17.15 25.31
CA PRO A 471 -5.57 -16.82 26.26
C PRO A 471 -5.74 -15.29 26.33
N LEU A 472 -6.91 -14.80 25.90
CA LEU A 472 -7.27 -13.37 25.98
C LEU A 472 -7.58 -12.89 27.39
N PHE A 473 -7.77 -13.84 28.31
CA PHE A 473 -8.10 -13.58 29.70
C PHE A 473 -6.95 -14.09 30.56
N VAL A 474 -6.54 -13.29 31.55
CA VAL A 474 -5.62 -13.77 32.59
C VAL A 474 -6.29 -14.97 33.28
N GLY A 475 -5.63 -16.13 33.24
CA GLY A 475 -6.19 -17.39 33.75
C GLY A 475 -7.23 -18.06 32.84
N GLY A 476 -7.36 -17.65 31.58
CA GLY A 476 -8.23 -18.30 30.61
C GLY A 476 -7.87 -19.77 30.41
N GLN A 477 -8.85 -20.66 30.58
CA GLN A 477 -8.67 -22.10 30.40
C GLN A 477 -9.41 -22.60 29.16
N TYR A 478 -8.80 -23.55 28.46
CA TYR A 478 -9.49 -24.31 27.42
C TYR A 478 -10.53 -25.20 28.09
N LYS A 479 -11.79 -25.13 27.66
CA LYS A 479 -12.85 -25.98 28.23
C LYS A 479 -13.06 -27.26 27.43
N THR A 480 -13.06 -27.15 26.10
CA THR A 480 -13.44 -28.26 25.21
C THR A 480 -12.83 -28.06 23.82
N LEU A 481 -12.33 -29.14 23.23
CA LEU A 481 -11.92 -29.23 21.83
C LEU A 481 -12.79 -30.25 21.11
N ILE A 482 -13.40 -29.84 20.00
CA ILE A 482 -14.34 -30.65 19.22
C ILE A 482 -13.82 -30.76 17.79
N GLU A 483 -13.73 -31.98 17.29
CA GLU A 483 -13.42 -32.28 15.90
C GLU A 483 -14.68 -32.89 15.24
N GLY A 484 -15.24 -32.20 14.25
CA GLY A 484 -16.55 -32.54 13.69
C GLY A 484 -17.64 -32.49 14.76
N ASN A 485 -18.23 -33.65 15.07
CA ASN A 485 -19.24 -33.79 16.13
C ASN A 485 -18.69 -34.53 17.37
N LYS A 486 -17.37 -34.73 17.47
CA LYS A 486 -16.73 -35.51 18.54
C LYS A 486 -15.89 -34.60 19.43
N VAL A 487 -16.15 -34.63 20.74
CA VAL A 487 -15.24 -34.04 21.73
C VAL A 487 -13.97 -34.89 21.76
N ILE A 488 -12.83 -34.29 21.41
CA ILE A 488 -11.52 -34.96 21.43
C ILE A 488 -10.72 -34.59 22.68
N TRP A 489 -11.09 -33.51 23.38
CA TRP A 489 -10.51 -33.11 24.65
C TRP A 489 -11.49 -32.22 25.45
N SER A 490 -11.54 -32.37 26.78
CA SER A 490 -12.29 -31.50 27.69
C SER A 490 -11.58 -31.40 29.05
N SER A 491 -11.78 -30.28 29.76
CA SER A 491 -11.04 -29.95 30.98
C SER A 491 -11.74 -30.27 32.30
N ASP A 492 -12.72 -31.18 32.31
CA ASP A 492 -13.43 -31.51 33.56
C ASP A 492 -12.49 -32.30 34.49
N PHE A 493 -11.84 -31.62 35.44
CA PHE A 493 -11.66 -32.00 36.85
C PHE A 493 -10.99 -30.85 37.63
N ASP A 494 -11.55 -30.54 38.80
CA ASP A 494 -10.90 -29.79 39.88
C ASP A 494 -9.46 -30.28 40.12
N THR A 495 -8.56 -29.35 40.43
CA THR A 495 -7.13 -29.50 40.81
C THR A 495 -6.12 -29.50 39.66
N MET A 496 -5.39 -28.39 39.47
CA MET A 496 -4.14 -28.12 40.19
C MET A 496 -3.55 -26.77 39.76
N ASN A 497 -2.89 -26.14 40.73
CA ASN A 497 -2.22 -24.86 40.66
C ASN A 497 -1.11 -24.77 39.59
N VAL A 498 -1.00 -23.55 39.06
CA VAL A 498 0.14 -22.81 38.50
C VAL A 498 0.13 -22.66 36.97
#